data_AF-A0A1E3YWI2-F1
#
_entry.id   AF-A0A1E3YWI2-F1
#
_cell.length_a   1.000
_cell.length_b   1.000
_cell.length_c   1.000
_cell.angle_alpha   90.00
_cell.angle_beta   90.00
_cell.angle_gamma   90.00
#
_symmetry.space_group_name_H-M   'P 1'
#
loop_
_entity.id
_entity.type
_entity.pdbx_description
1 polymer ?
#
loop_
_entity_poly.entity_id
_entity_poly.type
_entity_poly.pdbx_seq_one_letter_code
_entity_poly.pdbx_strand_id
1 'polypeptide(L)'
;MGALATSTPLRDALEGWDTHVHVFDAAAPVQAGHYQPAHQPLERIEAEAAKLGVGHLVLVQPSVYGTDNRLVLDALAREPGRHRAVVVVDTDIADSELHTMHALGVRGVRFNLVSPVGNGAQAMQALAPRLKALGWHVQWYAAPAQLAQIAQLHAQTGLPCVLDHLAGMHAALAQDDAAWQALARLADLGAWVKLSGWYRLQAVAPYAELHGAIRRVAGLMGERLVWGSDWPHTAFAPHAMPAYASVWEPVVEALGSARADKVRMAGAELYR
;
A
#
# COMPACT_ATOMS: atom_id res chain seq x y z
N MET A 1 -27.10 1.06 -41.90
CA MET A 1 -26.46 0.11 -40.95
C MET A 1 -25.74 0.93 -39.90
N GLY A 2 -26.41 1.26 -38.80
CA GLY A 2 -25.82 2.01 -37.70
C GLY A 2 -25.02 1.06 -36.82
N ALA A 3 -23.73 1.37 -36.62
CA ALA A 3 -22.88 0.63 -35.70
C ALA A 3 -23.42 0.82 -34.27
N LEU A 4 -23.76 -0.29 -33.61
CA LEU A 4 -24.05 -0.33 -32.19
C LEU A 4 -22.79 0.10 -31.45
N ALA A 5 -22.83 1.25 -30.79
CA ALA A 5 -21.83 1.61 -29.81
C ALA A 5 -21.88 0.56 -28.70
N THR A 6 -20.90 -0.33 -28.66
CA THR A 6 -20.69 -1.23 -27.52
C THR A 6 -20.34 -0.34 -26.34
N SER A 7 -21.29 -0.14 -25.43
CA SER A 7 -21.02 0.52 -24.16
C SER A 7 -19.98 -0.32 -23.42
N THR A 8 -18.77 0.20 -23.26
CA THR A 8 -17.79 -0.32 -22.31
C THR A 8 -18.50 -0.44 -20.95
N PRO A 9 -18.53 -1.63 -20.33
CA PRO A 9 -19.11 -1.80 -19.00
C PRO A 9 -18.56 -0.72 -18.07
N LEU A 10 -19.40 -0.12 -17.22
CA LEU A 10 -18.99 0.97 -16.32
C LEU A 10 -17.74 0.63 -15.47
N ARG A 11 -17.49 -0.68 -15.27
CA ARG A 11 -16.34 -1.26 -14.57
C ARG A 11 -15.02 -1.17 -15.34
N ASP A 12 -15.06 -1.24 -16.68
CA ASP A 12 -13.88 -1.16 -17.54
C ASP A 12 -13.44 0.30 -17.81
N ALA A 13 -14.21 1.28 -17.33
CA ALA A 13 -13.91 2.71 -17.43
C ALA A 13 -13.24 3.29 -16.17
N LEU A 14 -13.09 2.49 -15.10
CA LEU A 14 -12.49 2.95 -13.84
C LEU A 14 -10.98 2.72 -13.84
N GLU A 15 -10.22 3.78 -14.07
CA GLU A 15 -8.76 3.70 -14.19
C GLU A 15 -8.04 3.93 -12.84
N GLY A 16 -8.77 4.32 -11.79
CA GLY A 16 -8.23 4.62 -10.45
C GLY A 16 -7.61 3.42 -9.74
N TRP A 17 -6.54 3.69 -9.00
CA TRP A 17 -5.88 2.74 -8.11
C TRP A 17 -6.01 3.16 -6.65
N ASP A 18 -6.46 2.21 -5.82
CA ASP A 18 -6.20 2.21 -4.39
C ASP A 18 -5.09 1.20 -4.11
N THR A 19 -3.93 1.72 -3.71
CA THR A 19 -2.72 0.91 -3.56
C THR A 19 -2.54 0.33 -2.15
N HIS A 20 -3.52 0.46 -1.25
CA HIS A 20 -3.41 -0.15 0.08
C HIS A 20 -4.78 -0.46 0.68
N VAL A 21 -5.25 -1.70 0.51
CA VAL A 21 -6.46 -2.22 1.17
C VAL A 21 -6.23 -3.59 1.76
N HIS A 22 -7.10 -3.98 2.68
CA HIS A 22 -7.07 -5.27 3.36
C HIS A 22 -8.41 -5.99 3.20
N VAL A 23 -8.36 -7.23 2.70
CA VAL A 23 -9.48 -8.17 2.78
C VAL A 23 -9.43 -8.87 4.14
N PHE A 24 -10.59 -9.01 4.78
CA PHE A 24 -10.70 -9.80 6.02
C PHE A 24 -11.88 -10.76 5.96
N ASP A 25 -11.65 -11.94 6.52
CA ASP A 25 -12.70 -12.89 6.84
C ASP A 25 -12.74 -13.12 8.36
N ALA A 26 -13.92 -12.92 8.96
CA ALA A 26 -14.14 -13.14 10.38
C ALA A 26 -14.03 -14.62 10.78
N ALA A 27 -14.16 -15.56 9.83
CA ALA A 27 -13.99 -16.98 10.07
C ALA A 27 -12.54 -17.46 9.89
N ALA A 28 -11.68 -16.66 9.25
CA ALA A 28 -10.29 -17.03 9.02
C ALA A 28 -9.49 -17.03 10.34
N PRO A 29 -8.59 -18.01 10.54
CA PRO A 29 -7.74 -18.07 11.71
C PRO A 29 -6.76 -16.88 11.72
N VAL A 30 -6.55 -16.31 12.89
CA VAL A 30 -5.57 -15.23 13.11
C VAL A 30 -4.38 -15.76 13.91
N GLN A 31 -3.23 -15.10 13.78
CA GLN A 31 -2.06 -15.38 14.59
C GLN A 31 -2.36 -15.14 16.09
N ALA A 32 -1.75 -15.96 16.95
CA ALA A 32 -1.90 -15.81 18.39
C ALA A 32 -1.49 -14.40 18.86
N GLY A 33 -2.31 -13.78 19.70
CA GLY A 33 -2.07 -12.41 20.20
C GLY A 33 -2.57 -11.29 19.28
N HIS A 34 -3.14 -11.61 18.11
CA HIS A 34 -3.79 -10.64 17.23
C HIS A 34 -5.30 -10.56 17.47
N TYR A 35 -5.90 -9.45 17.05
CA TYR A 35 -7.35 -9.23 17.12
C TYR A 35 -8.09 -10.04 16.03
N GLN A 36 -9.35 -10.39 16.30
CA GLN A 36 -10.23 -10.94 15.27
C GLN A 36 -10.85 -9.79 14.45
N PRO A 37 -10.59 -9.70 13.14
CA PRO A 37 -11.14 -8.65 12.31
C PRO A 37 -12.63 -8.87 12.02
N ALA A 38 -13.36 -7.79 11.78
CA ALA A 38 -14.69 -7.87 11.20
C ALA A 38 -14.60 -8.38 9.75
N HIS A 39 -15.62 -9.10 9.28
CA HIS A 39 -15.67 -9.58 7.91
C HIS A 39 -15.79 -8.40 6.93
N GLN A 40 -14.86 -8.36 5.97
CA GLN A 40 -14.62 -7.24 5.08
C GLN A 40 -14.17 -7.79 3.71
N PRO A 41 -15.12 -8.27 2.90
CA PRO A 41 -14.85 -9.00 1.67
C PRO A 41 -14.49 -8.06 0.52
N LEU A 42 -13.80 -8.59 -0.49
CA LEU A 42 -13.34 -7.86 -1.67
C LEU A 42 -14.47 -7.04 -2.33
N GLU A 43 -15.65 -7.63 -2.54
CA GLU A 43 -16.79 -6.95 -3.20
C GLU A 43 -17.21 -5.67 -2.50
N ARG A 44 -17.08 -5.64 -1.16
CA ARG A 44 -17.40 -4.44 -0.38
C ARG A 44 -16.37 -3.35 -0.64
N ILE A 45 -15.09 -3.71 -0.73
CA ILE A 45 -14.01 -2.78 -1.05
C ILE A 45 -14.25 -2.20 -2.43
N GLU A 46 -14.50 -3.05 -3.41
CA GLU A 46 -14.76 -2.63 -4.79
C GLU A 46 -15.96 -1.69 -4.89
N ALA A 47 -17.04 -1.98 -4.16
CA ALA A 47 -18.24 -1.15 -4.16
C ALA A 47 -17.97 0.25 -3.59
N GLU A 48 -17.13 0.38 -2.56
CA GLU A 48 -16.72 1.68 -2.01
C GLU A 48 -15.72 2.39 -2.94
N ALA A 49 -14.74 1.65 -3.46
CA ALA A 49 -13.72 2.15 -4.38
C ALA A 49 -14.32 2.71 -5.68
N ALA A 50 -15.32 2.04 -6.24
CA ALA A 50 -15.98 2.45 -7.47
C ALA A 50 -16.65 3.84 -7.35
N LYS A 51 -17.13 4.23 -6.15
CA LYS A 51 -17.70 5.56 -5.90
C LYS A 51 -16.66 6.68 -6.06
N LEU A 52 -15.38 6.35 -5.96
CA LEU A 52 -14.24 7.25 -6.16
C LEU A 52 -13.55 7.00 -7.52
N GLY A 53 -14.19 6.31 -8.47
CA GLY A 53 -13.59 6.02 -9.77
C GLY A 53 -12.38 5.07 -9.72
N VAL A 54 -12.23 4.31 -8.64
CA VAL A 54 -11.16 3.32 -8.47
C VAL A 54 -11.64 1.96 -8.98
N GLY A 55 -10.94 1.43 -9.98
CA GLY A 55 -11.21 0.12 -10.58
C GLY A 55 -10.19 -0.95 -10.17
N HIS A 56 -9.04 -0.53 -9.64
CA HIS A 56 -7.91 -1.40 -9.30
C HIS A 56 -7.53 -1.27 -7.83
N LEU A 57 -7.27 -2.40 -7.20
CA LEU A 57 -6.90 -2.51 -5.79
C LEU A 57 -5.54 -3.20 -5.67
N VAL A 58 -4.75 -2.77 -4.69
CA VAL A 58 -3.60 -3.53 -4.18
C VAL A 58 -3.96 -4.12 -2.83
N LEU A 59 -4.18 -5.43 -2.82
CA LEU A 59 -4.50 -6.21 -1.63
C LEU A 59 -3.22 -6.44 -0.83
N VAL A 60 -3.09 -5.77 0.31
CA VAL A 60 -1.93 -5.89 1.17
C VAL A 60 -2.24 -6.92 2.27
N GLN A 61 -1.35 -7.90 2.45
CA GLN A 61 -1.48 -8.91 3.49
C GLN A 61 -1.61 -8.26 4.88
N PRO A 62 -2.74 -8.49 5.58
CA PRO A 62 -2.94 -8.01 6.94
C PRO A 62 -2.05 -8.75 7.92
N SER A 63 -1.51 -8.03 8.92
CA SER A 63 -0.63 -8.62 9.93
C SER A 63 -1.30 -9.73 10.75
N VAL A 64 -2.62 -9.66 10.97
CA VAL A 64 -3.34 -10.68 11.75
C VAL A 64 -3.27 -12.08 11.15
N TYR A 65 -3.01 -12.22 9.85
CA TYR A 65 -2.90 -13.50 9.16
C TYR A 65 -1.44 -13.96 8.97
N GLY A 66 -0.45 -13.17 9.38
CA GLY A 66 0.96 -13.52 9.25
C GLY A 66 1.36 -13.84 7.81
N THR A 67 2.01 -14.98 7.60
CA THR A 67 2.43 -15.49 6.28
C THR A 67 1.38 -16.35 5.57
N ASP A 68 0.19 -16.51 6.16
CA ASP A 68 -0.94 -17.15 5.49
C ASP A 68 -1.62 -16.17 4.52
N ASN A 69 -1.15 -16.18 3.28
CA ASN A 69 -1.63 -15.28 2.23
C ASN A 69 -2.89 -15.80 1.50
N ARG A 70 -3.47 -16.93 1.92
CA ARG A 70 -4.56 -17.60 1.16
C ARG A 70 -5.73 -16.66 0.85
N LEU A 71 -6.18 -15.87 1.83
CA LEU A 71 -7.30 -14.94 1.63
C LEU A 71 -7.02 -13.90 0.53
N VAL A 72 -5.80 -13.37 0.47
CA VAL A 72 -5.40 -12.41 -0.57
C VAL A 72 -5.27 -13.10 -1.93
N LEU A 73 -4.71 -14.31 -1.97
CA LEU A 73 -4.55 -15.08 -3.21
C LEU A 73 -5.90 -15.52 -3.79
N ASP A 74 -6.83 -15.97 -2.93
CA ASP A 74 -8.19 -16.32 -3.32
C ASP A 74 -8.94 -15.10 -3.87
N ALA A 75 -8.76 -13.92 -3.24
CA ALA A 75 -9.32 -12.67 -3.75
C ALA A 75 -8.77 -12.30 -5.14
N LEU A 76 -7.47 -12.47 -5.39
CA LEU A 76 -6.88 -12.25 -6.72
C LEU A 76 -7.41 -13.24 -7.77
N ALA A 77 -7.59 -14.51 -7.40
CA ALA A 77 -8.04 -15.55 -8.32
C ALA A 77 -9.47 -15.33 -8.83
N ARG A 78 -10.30 -14.57 -8.10
CA ARG A 78 -11.68 -14.26 -8.49
C ARG A 78 -11.77 -13.30 -9.66
N GLU A 79 -10.81 -12.39 -9.79
CA GLU A 79 -10.77 -11.40 -10.87
C GLU A 79 -9.34 -11.24 -11.44
N PRO A 80 -8.86 -12.26 -12.18
CA PRO A 80 -7.48 -12.32 -12.63
C PRO A 80 -7.07 -11.08 -13.44
N GLY A 81 -5.94 -10.48 -13.08
CA GLY A 81 -5.36 -9.33 -13.78
C GLY A 81 -5.92 -7.96 -13.38
N ARG A 82 -7.09 -7.89 -12.73
CA ARG A 82 -7.72 -6.62 -12.31
C ARG A 82 -7.00 -5.99 -11.12
N HIS A 83 -6.59 -6.82 -10.16
CA HIS A 83 -5.99 -6.39 -8.91
C HIS A 83 -4.54 -6.88 -8.79
N ARG A 84 -3.84 -6.35 -7.80
CA ARG A 84 -2.47 -6.74 -7.44
C ARG A 84 -2.39 -7.00 -5.95
N ALA A 85 -1.31 -7.61 -5.50
CA ALA A 85 -1.11 -7.85 -4.08
C ALA A 85 0.33 -7.66 -3.63
N VAL A 86 0.44 -7.42 -2.32
CA VAL A 86 1.68 -7.43 -1.57
C VAL A 86 1.51 -8.40 -0.41
N VAL A 87 2.36 -9.43 -0.37
CA VAL A 87 2.24 -10.58 0.54
C VAL A 87 3.27 -10.51 1.68
N VAL A 88 3.14 -11.38 2.69
CA VAL A 88 4.23 -11.63 3.64
C VAL A 88 4.65 -13.09 3.50
N VAL A 89 5.94 -13.35 3.30
CA VAL A 89 6.46 -14.71 3.04
C VAL A 89 7.63 -15.00 3.96
N ASP A 90 7.75 -16.23 4.43
CA ASP A 90 8.93 -16.66 5.18
C ASP A 90 10.14 -16.83 4.25
N THR A 91 11.35 -16.80 4.81
CA THR A 91 12.59 -16.87 4.01
C THR A 91 12.80 -18.21 3.31
N ASP A 92 12.18 -19.27 3.83
CA ASP A 92 12.25 -20.65 3.33
C ASP A 92 11.16 -20.97 2.30
N ILE A 93 10.32 -19.98 1.92
CA ILE A 93 9.33 -20.14 0.85
C ILE A 93 9.96 -20.70 -0.43
N ALA A 94 9.27 -21.65 -1.06
CA ALA A 94 9.76 -22.28 -2.28
C ALA A 94 9.64 -21.34 -3.48
N ASP A 95 10.61 -21.40 -4.40
CA ASP A 95 10.57 -20.58 -5.62
C ASP A 95 9.30 -20.86 -6.43
N SER A 96 8.81 -22.10 -6.49
CA SER A 96 7.56 -22.45 -7.18
C SER A 96 6.33 -21.73 -6.60
N GLU A 97 6.30 -21.51 -5.29
CA GLU A 97 5.22 -20.76 -4.63
C GLU A 97 5.30 -19.28 -4.99
N LEU A 98 6.50 -18.69 -5.02
CA LEU A 98 6.69 -17.30 -5.45
C LEU A 98 6.28 -17.08 -6.91
N HIS A 99 6.60 -18.01 -7.82
CA HIS A 99 6.15 -17.94 -9.21
C HIS A 99 4.62 -18.08 -9.33
N THR A 100 4.00 -18.94 -8.52
CA THR A 100 2.54 -19.09 -8.47
C THR A 100 1.88 -17.79 -8.00
N MET A 101 2.40 -17.19 -6.92
CA MET A 101 1.96 -15.88 -6.43
C MET A 101 2.14 -14.79 -7.50
N HIS A 102 3.26 -14.77 -8.21
CA HIS A 102 3.51 -13.80 -9.28
C HIS A 102 2.48 -13.92 -10.40
N ALA A 103 2.16 -15.14 -10.83
CA ALA A 103 1.16 -15.42 -11.86
C ALA A 103 -0.25 -14.97 -11.44
N LEU A 104 -0.59 -15.07 -10.15
CA LEU A 104 -1.86 -14.58 -9.60
C LEU A 104 -1.95 -13.04 -9.53
N GLY A 105 -0.82 -12.33 -9.59
CA GLY A 105 -0.78 -10.86 -9.55
C GLY A 105 -0.06 -10.26 -8.35
N VAL A 106 0.67 -11.06 -7.56
CA VAL A 106 1.54 -10.53 -6.50
C VAL A 106 2.73 -9.78 -7.13
N ARG A 107 3.08 -8.63 -6.55
CA ARG A 107 4.15 -7.73 -7.04
C ARG A 107 5.11 -7.25 -5.95
N GLY A 108 4.94 -7.68 -4.72
CA GLY A 108 5.83 -7.27 -3.65
C GLY A 108 5.64 -8.08 -2.38
N VAL A 109 6.59 -7.89 -1.48
CA VAL A 109 6.53 -8.40 -0.10
C VAL A 109 6.48 -7.24 0.89
N ARG A 110 5.77 -7.43 2.00
CA ARG A 110 5.66 -6.43 3.06
C ARG A 110 6.56 -6.77 4.23
N PHE A 111 7.26 -5.75 4.71
CA PHE A 111 7.94 -5.73 6.00
C PHE A 111 7.28 -4.67 6.87
N ASN A 112 6.74 -5.09 8.02
CA ASN A 112 6.07 -4.20 8.95
C ASN A 112 6.92 -4.06 10.21
N LEU A 113 7.49 -2.88 10.45
CA LEU A 113 8.32 -2.61 11.62
C LEU A 113 7.55 -1.95 12.77
N VAL A 114 6.31 -1.50 12.53
CA VAL A 114 5.43 -0.88 13.54
C VAL A 114 4.54 -1.93 14.21
N SER A 115 4.09 -2.94 13.45
CA SER A 115 3.39 -4.12 13.96
C SER A 115 4.06 -5.37 13.38
N PRO A 116 5.20 -5.79 13.96
CA PRO A 116 6.04 -6.85 13.41
C PRO A 116 5.30 -8.16 13.17
N VAL A 117 5.41 -8.65 11.93
CA VAL A 117 4.93 -9.97 11.50
C VAL A 117 5.90 -10.57 10.50
N GLY A 118 6.21 -11.86 10.69
CA GLY A 118 7.05 -12.66 9.80
C GLY A 118 8.54 -12.29 9.84
N ASN A 119 8.91 -11.10 9.37
CA ASN A 119 10.26 -10.86 8.85
C ASN A 119 10.97 -9.61 9.39
N GLY A 120 12.25 -9.79 9.79
CA GLY A 120 13.19 -8.72 10.09
C GLY A 120 14.12 -8.38 8.92
N ALA A 121 14.98 -7.37 9.08
CA ALA A 121 15.88 -6.88 8.01
C ALA A 121 16.75 -7.96 7.33
N GLN A 122 17.17 -9.00 8.06
CA GLN A 122 17.94 -10.12 7.51
C GLN A 122 17.16 -10.93 6.48
N ALA A 123 15.84 -11.07 6.65
CA ALA A 123 14.99 -11.77 5.71
C ALA A 123 14.91 -11.04 4.36
N MET A 124 14.96 -9.70 4.35
CA MET A 124 15.00 -8.93 3.11
C MET A 124 16.25 -9.27 2.29
N GLN A 125 17.42 -9.32 2.92
CA GLN A 125 18.68 -9.65 2.25
C GLN A 125 18.64 -11.07 1.69
N ALA A 126 18.09 -12.04 2.43
CA ALA A 126 17.95 -13.43 1.99
C ALA A 126 16.93 -13.60 0.85
N LEU A 127 15.88 -12.77 0.81
CA LEU A 127 14.87 -12.79 -0.26
C LEU A 127 15.31 -12.02 -1.50
N ALA A 128 16.26 -11.09 -1.39
CA ALA A 128 16.55 -10.11 -2.43
C ALA A 128 16.84 -10.67 -3.84
N PRO A 129 17.65 -11.74 -4.02
CA PRO A 129 17.88 -12.29 -5.36
C PRO A 129 16.58 -12.78 -6.02
N ARG A 130 15.72 -13.45 -5.25
CA ARG A 130 14.42 -14.00 -5.73
C ARG A 130 13.44 -12.89 -6.05
N LEU A 131 13.33 -11.88 -5.19
CA LEU A 131 12.48 -10.71 -5.41
C LEU A 131 12.91 -9.93 -6.66
N LYS A 132 14.22 -9.74 -6.85
CA LYS A 132 14.76 -9.06 -8.02
C LYS A 132 14.47 -9.81 -9.32
N ALA A 133 14.58 -11.15 -9.32
CA ALA A 133 14.24 -11.98 -10.48
C ALA A 133 12.77 -11.86 -10.89
N LEU A 134 11.87 -11.69 -9.92
CA LEU A 134 10.43 -11.49 -10.15
C LEU A 134 10.03 -10.04 -10.44
N GLY A 135 10.98 -9.09 -10.35
CA GLY A 135 10.67 -7.66 -10.44
C GLY A 135 9.84 -7.14 -9.27
N TRP A 136 9.85 -7.82 -8.12
CA TRP A 136 9.05 -7.46 -6.95
C TRP A 136 9.69 -6.32 -6.14
N HIS A 137 8.83 -5.49 -5.54
CA HIS A 137 9.25 -4.45 -4.60
C HIS A 137 9.15 -4.92 -3.15
N VAL A 138 9.80 -4.17 -2.26
CA VAL A 138 9.63 -4.29 -0.81
C VAL A 138 8.81 -3.11 -0.31
N GLN A 139 7.70 -3.42 0.36
CA GLN A 139 6.82 -2.44 1.00
C GLN A 139 7.11 -2.36 2.50
N TRP A 140 7.27 -1.15 3.02
CA TRP A 140 7.59 -0.90 4.42
C TRP A 140 6.47 -0.15 5.13
N TYR A 141 6.02 -0.69 6.26
CA TYR A 141 5.38 0.14 7.29
C TYR A 141 6.39 0.41 8.41
N ALA A 142 6.83 1.66 8.53
CA ALA A 142 7.93 2.05 9.40
C ALA A 142 7.72 3.45 10.00
N ALA A 143 8.39 3.70 11.13
CA ALA A 143 8.48 5.03 11.73
C ALA A 143 9.62 5.85 11.10
N PRO A 144 9.59 7.20 11.18
CA PRO A 144 10.63 8.06 10.60
C PRO A 144 12.07 7.69 11.01
N ALA A 145 12.27 7.28 12.26
CA ALA A 145 13.58 6.89 12.79
C ALA A 145 14.20 5.67 12.07
N GLN A 146 13.41 4.86 11.38
CA GLN A 146 13.86 3.65 10.69
C GLN A 146 14.26 3.91 9.22
N LEU A 147 13.94 5.09 8.66
CA LEU A 147 14.17 5.38 7.25
C LEU A 147 15.65 5.32 6.85
N ALA A 148 16.57 5.69 7.75
CA ALA A 148 18.01 5.61 7.48
C ALA A 148 18.48 4.17 7.28
N GLN A 149 17.99 3.24 8.09
CA GLN A 149 18.29 1.81 7.96
C GLN A 149 17.65 1.23 6.70
N ILE A 150 16.41 1.61 6.38
CA ILE A 150 15.73 1.19 5.15
C ILE A 150 16.51 1.66 3.91
N ALA A 151 16.98 2.91 3.90
CA ALA A 151 17.84 3.44 2.83
C ALA A 151 19.10 2.59 2.63
N GLN A 152 19.76 2.19 3.71
CA GLN A 152 20.95 1.34 3.66
C GLN A 152 20.66 -0.04 3.06
N LEU A 153 19.55 -0.67 3.47
CA LEU A 153 19.14 -1.98 2.94
C LEU A 153 18.84 -1.93 1.44
N HIS A 154 18.15 -0.88 0.98
CA HIS A 154 17.83 -0.69 -0.43
C HIS A 154 19.07 -0.35 -1.26
N ALA A 155 20.01 0.44 -0.74
CA ALA A 155 21.28 0.69 -1.41
C ALA A 155 22.11 -0.60 -1.59
N GLN A 156 22.07 -1.52 -0.62
CA GLN A 156 22.80 -2.79 -0.68
C GLN A 156 22.16 -3.80 -1.63
N THR A 157 20.83 -3.89 -1.64
CA THR A 157 20.09 -4.93 -2.38
C THR A 157 19.71 -4.48 -3.80
N GLY A 158 19.53 -3.18 -4.03
CA GLY A 158 19.00 -2.62 -5.27
C GLY A 158 17.53 -2.97 -5.53
N LEU A 159 16.78 -3.42 -4.52
CA LEU A 159 15.36 -3.69 -4.65
C LEU A 159 14.55 -2.38 -4.71
N PRO A 160 13.43 -2.34 -5.45
CA PRO A 160 12.50 -1.21 -5.39
C PRO A 160 11.89 -1.07 -3.98
N CYS A 161 11.75 0.17 -3.52
CA CYS A 161 11.21 0.51 -2.19
C CYS A 161 9.84 1.18 -2.31
N VAL A 162 8.88 0.74 -1.50
CA VAL A 162 7.58 1.40 -1.31
C VAL A 162 7.39 1.69 0.17
N LEU A 163 7.12 2.94 0.54
CA LEU A 163 6.94 3.37 1.93
C LEU A 163 5.46 3.62 2.19
N ASP A 164 4.89 2.89 3.16
CA ASP A 164 3.50 3.05 3.57
C ASP A 164 3.29 4.38 4.33
N HIS A 165 2.06 4.88 4.27
CA HIS A 165 1.50 5.91 5.15
C HIS A 165 2.40 7.15 5.31
N LEU A 166 2.65 7.86 4.21
CA LEU A 166 3.51 9.05 4.17
C LEU A 166 4.94 8.80 4.69
N ALA A 167 5.41 7.55 4.60
CA ALA A 167 6.68 7.10 5.19
C ALA A 167 6.79 7.33 6.71
N GLY A 168 5.66 7.39 7.41
CA GLY A 168 5.58 7.72 8.83
C GLY A 168 5.76 9.20 9.16
N MET A 169 5.95 10.07 8.16
CA MET A 169 6.18 11.50 8.37
C MET A 169 4.89 12.16 8.90
N HIS A 170 5.01 13.05 9.89
CA HIS A 170 3.87 13.66 10.57
C HIS A 170 4.15 15.12 10.97
N ALA A 171 3.11 15.84 11.37
CA ALA A 171 3.16 17.28 11.67
C ALA A 171 4.12 17.64 12.83
N ALA A 172 4.25 16.77 13.83
CA ALA A 172 5.14 17.00 14.98
C ALA A 172 6.65 16.80 14.68
N LEU A 173 7.02 16.38 13.47
CA LEU A 173 8.42 16.15 13.12
C LEU A 173 9.13 17.49 12.84
N ALA A 174 10.29 17.71 13.44
CA ALA A 174 11.06 18.94 13.23
C ALA A 174 11.45 19.12 11.75
N GLN A 175 11.62 20.37 11.32
CA GLN A 175 11.93 20.66 9.92
C GLN A 175 13.30 20.12 9.50
N ASP A 176 14.25 20.08 10.43
CA ASP A 176 15.63 19.62 10.29
C ASP A 176 15.84 18.18 10.78
N ASP A 177 14.77 17.45 11.10
CA ASP A 177 14.85 16.06 11.52
C ASP A 177 15.58 15.19 10.47
N ALA A 178 16.45 14.30 10.95
CA ALA A 178 17.28 13.43 10.12
C ALA A 178 16.44 12.48 9.21
N ALA A 179 15.20 12.20 9.58
CA ALA A 179 14.28 11.40 8.76
C ALA A 179 14.00 12.06 7.40
N TRP A 180 13.97 13.39 7.30
CA TRP A 180 13.80 14.08 6.01
C TRP A 180 14.98 13.81 5.07
N GLN A 181 16.20 13.77 5.60
CA GLN A 181 17.40 13.45 4.83
C GLN A 181 17.42 11.97 4.44
N ALA A 182 16.98 11.08 5.33
CA ALA A 182 16.84 9.66 5.01
C ALA A 182 15.79 9.43 3.91
N LEU A 183 14.68 10.15 3.95
CA LEU A 183 13.64 10.10 2.92
C LEU A 183 14.15 10.63 1.57
N ALA A 184 14.95 11.70 1.58
CA ALA A 184 15.60 12.20 0.36
C ALA A 184 16.54 11.15 -0.27
N ARG A 185 17.36 10.46 0.53
CA ARG A 185 18.19 9.35 0.06
C ARG A 185 17.36 8.20 -0.54
N LEU A 186 16.22 7.89 0.06
CA LEU A 186 15.28 6.90 -0.48
C LEU A 186 14.69 7.36 -1.81
N ALA A 187 14.34 8.65 -1.94
CA ALA A 187 13.91 9.23 -3.21
C ALA A 187 14.97 9.11 -4.31
N ASP A 188 16.25 9.35 -4.00
CA ASP A 188 17.37 9.18 -4.94
C ASP A 188 17.55 7.72 -5.38
N LEU A 189 17.23 6.77 -4.50
CA LEU A 189 17.19 5.34 -4.81
C LEU A 189 15.92 4.90 -5.56
N GLY A 190 15.02 5.84 -5.92
CA GLY A 190 13.81 5.56 -6.67
C GLY A 190 12.64 5.04 -5.83
N ALA A 191 12.63 5.28 -4.52
CA ALA A 191 11.52 4.89 -3.66
C ALA A 191 10.20 5.57 -4.06
N TRP A 192 9.10 4.87 -3.76
CA TRP A 192 7.74 5.35 -3.84
C TRP A 192 7.16 5.58 -2.44
N VAL A 193 6.25 6.54 -2.30
CA VAL A 193 5.51 6.77 -1.05
C VAL A 193 4.01 6.63 -1.29
N LYS A 194 3.34 5.90 -0.40
CA LYS A 194 1.88 5.85 -0.34
C LYS A 194 1.33 7.01 0.49
N LEU A 195 0.46 7.81 -0.13
CA LEU A 195 -0.37 8.82 0.52
C LEU A 195 -1.58 8.10 1.13
N SER A 196 -1.48 7.67 2.38
CA SER A 196 -2.50 6.84 3.05
C SER A 196 -2.40 6.90 4.58
N GLY A 197 -3.39 6.32 5.28
CA GLY A 197 -3.27 6.03 6.72
C GLY A 197 -3.12 7.25 7.63
N TRP A 198 -3.75 8.38 7.31
CA TRP A 198 -3.58 9.67 8.01
C TRP A 198 -3.77 9.61 9.52
N TYR A 199 -4.78 8.86 9.98
CA TYR A 199 -5.06 8.63 11.40
C TYR A 199 -3.97 7.83 12.14
N ARG A 200 -3.01 7.24 11.43
CA ARG A 200 -1.84 6.57 12.02
C ARG A 200 -0.67 7.54 12.28
N LEU A 201 -0.80 8.79 11.84
CA LEU A 201 0.28 9.79 11.83
C LEU A 201 0.09 10.89 12.88
N GLN A 202 -0.47 10.52 14.04
CA GLN A 202 -0.73 11.45 15.15
C GLN A 202 -1.59 12.66 14.72
N ALA A 203 -2.52 12.42 13.80
CA ALA A 203 -3.38 13.44 13.22
C ALA A 203 -4.85 13.04 13.38
N VAL A 204 -5.72 14.04 13.43
CA VAL A 204 -7.18 13.87 13.57
C VAL A 204 -7.89 14.44 12.36
N ALA A 205 -9.02 13.86 11.97
CA ALA A 205 -9.80 14.34 10.82
C ALA A 205 -10.18 15.82 11.03
N PRO A 206 -10.10 16.68 9.99
CA PRO A 206 -9.86 16.36 8.57
C PRO A 206 -8.39 16.23 8.14
N TYR A 207 -7.44 16.11 9.09
CA TYR A 207 -6.01 15.90 8.86
C TYR A 207 -5.26 17.08 8.21
N ALA A 208 -5.79 18.29 8.37
CA ALA A 208 -5.21 19.52 7.81
C ALA A 208 -3.76 19.77 8.27
N GLU A 209 -3.41 19.31 9.46
CA GLU A 209 -2.05 19.36 10.00
C GLU A 209 -1.03 18.59 9.17
N LEU A 210 -1.45 17.58 8.38
CA LEU A 210 -0.56 16.81 7.53
C LEU A 210 -0.28 17.49 6.19
N HIS A 211 -1.01 18.53 5.79
CA HIS A 211 -0.84 19.16 4.47
C HIS A 211 0.59 19.68 4.22
N GLY A 212 1.26 20.17 5.27
CA GLY A 212 2.67 20.57 5.19
C GLY A 212 3.59 19.39 4.89
N ALA A 213 3.42 18.28 5.61
CA ALA A 213 4.19 17.06 5.41
C ALA A 213 3.91 16.44 4.03
N ILE A 214 2.64 16.36 3.62
CA ILE A 214 2.23 15.85 2.30
C ILE A 214 2.92 16.64 1.18
N ARG A 215 2.88 17.98 1.23
CA ARG A 215 3.55 18.83 0.23
C ARG A 215 5.06 18.62 0.21
N ARG A 216 5.70 18.48 1.38
CA ARG A 216 7.15 18.27 1.48
C ARG A 216 7.55 16.91 0.90
N VAL A 217 6.85 15.84 1.28
CA VAL A 217 7.06 14.50 0.71
C VAL A 217 6.85 14.53 -0.80
N ALA A 218 5.80 15.20 -1.26
CA ALA A 218 5.53 15.32 -2.69
C ALA A 218 6.62 16.10 -3.44
N GLY A 219 7.24 17.10 -2.81
CA GLY A 219 8.42 17.79 -3.35
C GLY A 219 9.62 16.87 -3.53
N LEU A 220 9.85 15.95 -2.57
CA LEU A 220 10.96 15.00 -2.62
C LEU A 220 10.73 13.85 -3.62
N MET A 221 9.51 13.32 -3.69
CA MET A 221 9.20 12.13 -4.48
C MET A 221 8.88 12.43 -5.95
N GLY A 222 8.49 13.66 -6.27
CA GLY A 222 8.02 14.02 -7.61
C GLY A 222 6.76 13.24 -7.99
N GLU A 223 6.84 12.44 -9.06
CA GLU A 223 5.74 11.61 -9.56
C GLU A 223 5.65 10.23 -8.87
N ARG A 224 6.61 9.86 -8.00
CA ARG A 224 6.64 8.55 -7.31
C ARG A 224 5.75 8.52 -6.06
N LEU A 225 4.49 8.91 -6.25
CA LEU A 225 3.46 8.95 -5.23
C LEU A 225 2.27 8.14 -5.71
N VAL A 226 1.76 7.27 -4.85
CA VAL A 226 0.49 6.56 -5.05
C VAL A 226 -0.44 6.81 -3.88
N TRP A 227 -1.75 6.67 -4.09
CA TRP A 227 -2.73 6.78 -3.00
C TRP A 227 -3.17 5.39 -2.52
N GLY A 228 -3.54 5.31 -1.24
CA GLY A 228 -4.29 4.16 -0.74
C GLY A 228 -5.22 4.55 0.39
N SER A 229 -6.36 3.88 0.51
CA SER A 229 -7.33 4.19 1.57
C SER A 229 -6.89 3.66 2.94
N ASP A 230 -6.10 2.57 2.96
CA ASP A 230 -5.87 1.75 4.15
C ASP A 230 -7.17 1.13 4.71
N TRP A 231 -8.17 0.94 3.83
CA TRP A 231 -9.43 0.29 4.17
C TRP A 231 -9.18 -1.12 4.73
N PRO A 232 -9.88 -1.56 5.78
CA PRO A 232 -11.06 -0.98 6.45
C PRO A 232 -10.71 -0.10 7.67
N HIS A 233 -9.59 0.63 7.62
CA HIS A 233 -9.19 1.55 8.68
C HIS A 233 -9.14 0.91 10.08
N THR A 234 -8.35 -0.16 10.21
CA THR A 234 -8.29 -1.05 11.40
C THR A 234 -7.91 -0.37 12.73
N ALA A 235 -7.55 0.91 12.71
CA ALA A 235 -7.39 1.72 13.92
C ALA A 235 -8.74 2.11 14.57
N PHE A 236 -9.86 1.95 13.86
CA PHE A 236 -11.19 2.28 14.33
C PHE A 236 -12.02 1.04 14.61
N ALA A 237 -12.93 1.14 15.59
CA ALA A 237 -14.01 0.19 15.71
C ALA A 237 -14.93 0.28 14.48
N PRO A 238 -15.61 -0.81 14.07
CA PRO A 238 -16.41 -0.82 12.84
C PRO A 238 -17.47 0.28 12.73
N HIS A 239 -18.06 0.70 13.85
CA HIS A 239 -19.08 1.76 13.89
C HIS A 239 -18.51 3.19 13.85
N ALA A 240 -17.21 3.34 14.03
CA ALA A 240 -16.50 4.63 14.05
C ALA A 240 -15.55 4.78 12.84
N MET A 241 -15.58 3.83 11.90
CA MET A 241 -14.74 3.83 10.72
C MET A 241 -15.09 5.03 9.83
N PRO A 242 -14.10 5.86 9.44
CA PRO A 242 -14.35 6.95 8.50
C PRO A 242 -14.77 6.42 7.13
N ALA A 243 -15.49 7.24 6.38
CA ALA A 243 -15.92 6.88 5.02
C ALA A 243 -14.72 6.64 4.11
N TYR A 244 -14.83 5.68 3.18
CA TYR A 244 -13.76 5.36 2.23
C TYR A 244 -13.25 6.60 1.48
N ALA A 245 -14.15 7.46 1.02
CA ALA A 245 -13.79 8.66 0.28
C ALA A 245 -13.14 9.76 1.13
N SER A 246 -13.36 9.80 2.46
CA SER A 246 -12.87 10.92 3.28
C SER A 246 -11.35 10.91 3.43
N VAL A 247 -10.69 9.77 3.24
CA VAL A 247 -9.21 9.68 3.27
C VAL A 247 -8.56 10.06 1.93
N TRP A 248 -9.36 10.40 0.91
CA TRP A 248 -8.88 11.00 -0.33
C TRP A 248 -8.71 12.52 -0.23
N GLU A 249 -9.62 13.18 0.49
CA GLU A 249 -9.68 14.65 0.60
C GLU A 249 -8.34 15.30 0.99
N PRO A 250 -7.57 14.78 1.97
CA PRO A 250 -6.28 15.39 2.32
C PRO A 250 -5.26 15.44 1.18
N VAL A 251 -5.34 14.51 0.22
CA VAL A 251 -4.45 14.53 -0.96
C VAL A 251 -4.84 15.67 -1.90
N VAL A 252 -6.14 15.85 -2.14
CA VAL A 252 -6.69 16.91 -2.98
C VAL A 252 -6.41 18.28 -2.36
N GLU A 253 -6.65 18.44 -1.07
CA GLU A 253 -6.43 19.70 -0.37
C GLU A 253 -4.95 20.09 -0.32
N ALA A 254 -4.05 19.13 -0.13
CA ALA A 254 -2.61 19.41 -0.05
C ALA A 254 -1.95 19.63 -1.42
N LEU A 255 -2.36 18.90 -2.46
CA LEU A 255 -1.67 18.85 -3.75
C LEU A 255 -2.43 19.50 -4.92
N GLY A 256 -3.72 19.80 -4.73
CA GLY A 256 -4.63 20.23 -5.79
C GLY A 256 -5.10 19.06 -6.68
N SER A 257 -6.29 19.20 -7.26
CA SER A 257 -6.98 18.12 -7.98
C SER A 257 -6.15 17.50 -9.10
N ALA A 258 -5.47 18.33 -9.92
CA ALA A 258 -4.71 17.82 -11.06
C ALA A 258 -3.55 16.90 -10.65
N ARG A 259 -2.86 17.21 -9.55
CA ARG A 259 -1.78 16.34 -9.04
C ARG A 259 -2.35 15.14 -8.31
N ALA A 260 -3.44 15.33 -7.55
CA ALA A 260 -4.13 14.23 -6.90
C ALA A 260 -4.58 13.18 -7.93
N ASP A 261 -5.20 13.57 -9.04
CA ASP A 261 -5.61 12.64 -10.10
C ASP A 261 -4.44 11.79 -10.62
N LYS A 262 -3.26 12.39 -10.85
CA LYS A 262 -2.05 11.64 -11.22
C LYS A 262 -1.65 10.62 -10.17
N VAL A 263 -1.66 11.00 -8.89
CA VAL A 263 -1.34 10.08 -7.76
C VAL A 263 -2.29 8.88 -7.76
N ARG A 264 -3.58 9.08 -8.07
CA ARG A 264 -4.58 8.02 -8.15
C ARG A 264 -4.39 7.11 -9.37
N MET A 265 -3.79 7.61 -10.45
CA MET A 265 -3.45 6.81 -11.66
C MET A 265 -2.10 6.09 -11.55
N ALA A 266 -1.17 6.58 -10.73
CA ALA A 266 0.22 6.13 -10.71
C ALA A 266 0.41 4.67 -10.26
N GLY A 267 -0.61 4.05 -9.65
CA GLY A 267 -0.58 2.62 -9.31
C GLY A 267 -0.33 1.72 -10.54
N ALA A 268 -0.80 2.12 -11.72
CA ALA A 268 -0.56 1.40 -12.98
C ALA A 268 0.92 1.38 -13.42
N GLU A 269 1.76 2.28 -12.90
CA GLU A 269 3.20 2.27 -13.12
C GLU A 269 3.91 1.36 -12.11
N LEU A 270 3.60 1.52 -10.82
CA LEU A 270 4.26 0.80 -9.74
C LEU A 270 3.95 -0.71 -9.73
N TYR A 271 2.74 -1.11 -10.11
CA TYR A 271 2.24 -2.49 -9.94
C TYR A 271 2.05 -3.27 -11.25
N ARG A 272 2.84 -2.98 -12.29
CA ARG A 272 2.77 -3.69 -13.59
C ARG A 272 3.02 -5.19 -13.43
#